data_AF-M9NQ48-F1
#
_entry.id   AF-M9NQ48-F1
#
_cell.length_a   1.000
_cell.length_b   1.000
_cell.length_c   1.000
_cell.angle_alpha   90.00
_cell.angle_beta   90.00
_cell.angle_gamma   90.00
#
_symmetry.space_group_name_H-M   'P 1'
#
loop_
_entity.id
_entity.type
_entity.pdbx_description
1 polymer ?
#
loop_
_entity_poly.entity_id
_entity_poly.type
_entity_poly.pdbx_seq_one_letter_code
_entity_poly.pdbx_strand_id
1 'polypeptide(L)'
;SEDCCPDVLKQVSIKILKKCGGLPLAIISISSLLANRPKIKDEWERVSRSIGSALEKNPSLEGMNSILSLSYNDLPPNLKTCLLYLSIFPEDTVIDRECLVRRWIAEGFICEERGHSKQEVAENHFYELINKSMVQPVEVGYDGKARACRVHDMMLELIISKSIEDNFITFVSHGQTDVANRHGLIRRLSIHHIDQELASVLANEDLSHVRSLTVTASACIKYLPSLVGFEALRVLDFQGCQNMQEYDMNGIDKLFQLKYLSLRGTDM
;
A
#
# COMPACT_ATOMS: atom_id res chain seq x y z
N SER A 1 29.63 -21.65 5.49
CA SER A 1 29.97 -21.36 6.90
C SER A 1 28.68 -21.30 7.68
N GLU A 2 28.48 -22.22 8.64
CA GLU A 2 27.33 -22.18 9.54
C GLU A 2 27.46 -20.96 10.44
N ASP A 3 26.67 -19.92 10.15
CA ASP A 3 26.62 -18.69 10.92
C ASP A 3 25.82 -19.00 12.20
N CYS A 4 26.48 -19.65 13.17
CA CYS A 4 25.87 -20.05 14.43
C CYS A 4 25.31 -18.81 15.12
N CYS A 5 23.99 -18.79 15.37
CA CYS A 5 23.37 -17.77 16.21
C CYS A 5 24.17 -17.70 17.53
N PRO A 6 24.74 -16.53 17.91
CA PRO A 6 25.53 -16.42 19.12
C PRO A 6 24.75 -17.03 20.28
N ASP A 7 25.37 -17.87 21.12
CA ASP A 7 24.68 -18.60 22.20
C ASP A 7 23.82 -17.67 23.09
N VAL A 8 24.22 -16.40 23.17
CA VAL A 8 23.52 -15.30 23.86
C VAL A 8 22.12 -15.01 23.29
N LEU A 9 21.91 -15.14 21.97
CA LEU A 9 20.64 -14.85 21.30
C LEU A 9 19.70 -16.06 21.20
N LYS A 10 20.22 -17.28 21.43
CA LYS A 10 19.44 -18.52 21.29
C LYS A 10 18.20 -18.55 22.18
N GLN A 11 18.34 -18.14 23.44
CA GLN A 11 17.23 -18.14 24.40
C GLN A 11 16.12 -17.15 24.02
N VAL A 12 16.50 -15.92 23.65
CA VAL A 12 15.52 -14.90 23.23
C VAL A 12 14.87 -15.27 21.90
N SER A 13 15.60 -15.89 20.98
CA SER A 13 15.06 -16.42 19.71
C SER A 13 13.97 -17.46 19.94
N ILE A 14 14.20 -18.44 20.84
CA ILE A 14 13.20 -19.45 21.20
C ILE A 14 11.94 -18.79 21.79
N LYS A 15 12.12 -17.78 22.66
CA LYS A 15 11.00 -17.06 23.26
C LYS A 15 10.18 -16.31 22.21
N ILE A 16 10.84 -15.67 21.25
CA ILE A 16 10.18 -14.98 20.15
C ILE A 16 9.41 -15.97 19.27
N LEU A 17 10.02 -17.10 18.89
CA LEU A 17 9.38 -18.11 18.06
C LEU A 17 8.12 -18.70 18.72
N LYS A 18 8.14 -18.93 20.04
CA LYS A 18 6.95 -19.34 20.79
C LYS A 18 5.83 -18.30 20.69
N LYS A 19 6.17 -17.01 20.80
CA LYS A 19 5.21 -15.91 20.65
C LYS A 19 4.65 -15.76 19.24
N CYS A 20 5.36 -16.22 18.22
CA CYS A 20 4.82 -16.26 16.85
C CYS A 20 3.79 -17.38 16.64
N GLY A 21 3.60 -18.30 17.59
CA GLY A 21 2.56 -19.34 17.52
C GLY A 21 2.74 -20.34 16.38
N GLY A 22 3.93 -20.43 15.79
CA GLY A 22 4.20 -21.29 14.62
C GLY A 22 3.66 -20.75 13.28
N LEU A 23 3.09 -19.55 13.25
CA LEU A 23 2.54 -18.96 12.03
C LEU A 23 3.66 -18.45 11.11
N PRO A 24 3.73 -18.89 9.84
CA PRO A 24 4.80 -18.47 8.92
C PRO A 24 4.91 -16.95 8.75
N LEU A 25 3.78 -16.25 8.57
CA LEU A 25 3.77 -14.80 8.41
C LEU A 25 4.30 -14.07 9.65
N ALA A 26 3.94 -14.54 10.85
CA ALA A 26 4.43 -13.97 12.11
C ALA A 26 5.95 -14.17 12.26
N ILE A 27 6.44 -15.36 11.93
CA ILE A 27 7.87 -15.67 11.97
C ILE A 27 8.64 -14.79 10.98
N ILE A 28 8.15 -14.69 9.74
CA ILE A 28 8.78 -13.88 8.69
C ILE A 28 8.82 -12.41 9.08
N SER A 29 7.70 -11.84 9.56
CA SER A 29 7.60 -10.43 9.95
C SER A 29 8.53 -10.06 11.10
N ILE A 30 8.62 -10.92 12.13
CA ILE A 30 9.55 -10.67 13.24
C ILE A 30 11.00 -10.90 12.83
N SER A 31 11.26 -11.89 11.97
CA SER A 31 12.62 -12.15 11.48
C SER A 31 13.14 -10.98 10.64
N SER A 32 12.31 -10.40 9.76
CA SER A 32 12.67 -9.24 8.95
C SER A 32 12.85 -7.97 9.81
N LEU A 33 12.03 -7.80 10.85
CA LEU A 33 12.19 -6.74 11.85
C LEU A 33 13.53 -6.86 12.57
N LEU A 34 13.89 -8.06 13.04
CA LEU A 34 15.14 -8.33 13.76
C LEU A 34 16.37 -8.25 12.86
N ALA A 35 16.26 -8.58 11.57
CA ALA A 35 17.37 -8.48 10.61
C ALA A 35 17.91 -7.06 10.48
N ASN A 36 17.08 -6.04 10.75
CA ASN A 36 17.46 -4.63 10.74
C ASN A 36 17.93 -4.11 12.11
N ARG A 37 18.07 -4.99 13.11
CA ARG A 37 18.51 -4.62 14.46
C ARG A 37 19.94 -5.06 14.73
N PRO A 38 20.67 -4.34 15.61
CA PRO A 38 21.91 -4.85 16.16
C PRO A 38 21.70 -6.24 16.77
N LYS A 39 22.66 -7.14 16.58
CA LYS A 39 22.67 -8.50 17.17
C LYS A 39 23.02 -8.44 18.66
N ILE A 40 22.24 -7.68 19.43
CA ILE A 40 22.41 -7.41 20.86
C ILE A 40 21.20 -7.97 21.61
N LYS A 41 21.46 -8.69 22.71
CA LYS A 41 20.42 -9.37 23.51
C LYS A 41 19.30 -8.44 23.93
N ASP A 42 19.63 -7.26 24.46
CA ASP A 42 18.65 -6.31 25.00
C ASP A 42 17.68 -5.78 23.94
N GLU A 43 18.16 -5.56 22.71
CA GLU A 43 17.32 -5.15 21.57
C GLU A 43 16.32 -6.26 21.19
N TRP A 44 16.77 -7.51 21.15
CA TRP A 44 15.91 -8.66 20.86
C TRP A 44 14.92 -8.92 21.99
N GLU A 45 15.33 -8.71 23.25
CA GLU A 45 14.43 -8.80 24.40
C GLU A 45 13.37 -7.69 24.40
N ARG A 46 13.72 -6.49 23.93
CA ARG A 46 12.75 -5.40 23.72
C ARG A 46 11.71 -5.81 22.68
N VAL A 47 12.12 -6.31 21.52
CA VAL A 47 11.19 -6.84 20.50
C VAL A 47 10.34 -7.97 21.08
N SER A 48 10.96 -8.93 21.80
CA SER A 48 10.24 -10.01 22.46
C SER A 48 9.18 -9.50 23.45
N ARG A 49 9.43 -8.42 24.18
CA ARG A 49 8.44 -7.79 25.09
C ARG A 49 7.31 -7.10 24.33
N SER A 50 7.60 -6.47 23.20
CA SER A 50 6.60 -5.81 22.33
C SER A 50 5.66 -6.79 21.65
N ILE A 51 6.11 -8.02 21.39
CA ILE A 51 5.23 -9.09 20.90
C ILE A 51 4.32 -9.52 22.07
N GLY A 52 3.01 -9.35 21.91
CA GLY A 52 2.02 -9.87 22.86
C GLY A 52 2.10 -11.39 23.01
N SER A 53 1.38 -11.96 23.97
CA SER A 53 1.27 -13.42 24.14
C SER A 53 0.01 -14.01 23.51
N ALA A 54 -0.75 -13.21 22.76
CA ALA A 54 -2.01 -13.62 22.14
C ALA A 54 -1.80 -14.86 21.25
N LEU A 55 -0.88 -14.78 20.29
CA LEU A 55 -0.56 -15.88 19.37
C LEU A 55 0.09 -17.10 20.04
N GLU A 56 0.76 -16.92 21.18
CA GLU A 56 1.34 -18.03 21.95
C GLU A 56 0.26 -18.93 22.55
N LYS A 57 -0.86 -18.32 23.00
CA LYS A 57 -1.97 -19.01 23.64
C LYS A 57 -2.99 -19.52 22.64
N ASN A 58 -3.32 -18.71 21.64
CA ASN A 58 -4.24 -19.05 20.58
C ASN A 58 -3.92 -18.21 19.32
N PRO A 59 -3.70 -18.83 18.15
CA PRO A 59 -3.60 -18.11 16.89
C PRO A 59 -4.87 -17.27 16.63
N SER A 60 -4.81 -15.97 16.93
CA SER A 60 -5.92 -15.03 16.74
C SER A 60 -5.56 -13.92 15.75
N LEU A 61 -6.57 -13.40 15.06
CA LEU A 61 -6.42 -12.26 14.15
C LEU A 61 -5.82 -11.04 14.85
N GLU A 62 -6.29 -10.72 16.06
CA GLU A 62 -5.77 -9.62 16.88
C GLU A 62 -4.28 -9.80 17.21
N GLY A 63 -3.87 -11.03 17.52
CA GLY A 63 -2.47 -11.36 17.78
C GLY A 63 -1.59 -11.19 16.54
N MET A 64 -2.09 -11.60 15.38
CA MET A 64 -1.40 -11.42 14.10
C MET A 64 -1.30 -9.93 13.75
N ASN A 65 -2.39 -9.19 13.90
CA ASN A 65 -2.45 -7.76 13.64
C ASN A 65 -1.47 -6.99 14.54
N SER A 66 -1.32 -7.40 15.81
CA SER A 66 -0.32 -6.83 16.73
C SER A 66 1.13 -7.01 16.24
N ILE A 67 1.47 -8.18 15.68
CA ILE A 67 2.81 -8.44 15.12
C ILE A 67 3.06 -7.64 13.85
N LEU A 68 2.09 -7.61 12.93
CA LEU A 68 2.21 -6.84 11.69
C LEU A 68 2.31 -5.35 12.00
N SER A 69 1.50 -4.86 12.96
CA SER A 69 1.57 -3.48 13.45
C SER A 69 2.93 -3.13 14.03
N LEU A 70 3.59 -4.04 14.75
CA LEU A 70 4.95 -3.80 15.25
C LEU A 70 5.93 -3.59 14.09
N SER A 71 5.83 -4.42 13.05
CA SER A 71 6.69 -4.34 11.87
C SER A 71 6.41 -3.06 11.08
N TYR A 72 5.13 -2.70 10.88
CA TYR A 72 4.71 -1.44 10.27
C TYR A 72 5.22 -0.23 11.04
N ASN A 73 5.08 -0.23 12.37
CA ASN A 73 5.48 0.89 13.21
C ASN A 73 6.99 1.17 13.16
N ASP A 74 7.80 0.15 12.91
CA ASP A 74 9.26 0.28 12.73
C ASP A 74 9.67 0.89 11.38
N LEU A 75 8.75 0.99 10.42
CA LEU A 75 9.06 1.58 9.12
C LEU A 75 9.36 3.08 9.23
N PRO A 76 10.38 3.57 8.52
CA PRO A 76 10.57 4.98 8.23
C PRO A 76 9.31 5.63 7.62
N PRO A 77 9.05 6.92 7.87
CA PRO A 77 7.82 7.59 7.39
C PRO A 77 7.59 7.50 5.88
N ASN A 78 8.64 7.67 5.08
CA ASN A 78 8.62 7.55 3.62
C ASN A 78 8.19 6.15 3.16
N LEU A 79 8.68 5.09 3.80
CA LEU A 79 8.27 3.72 3.51
C LEU A 79 6.83 3.44 3.96
N LYS A 80 6.38 4.00 5.09
CA LYS A 80 4.97 3.90 5.51
C LYS A 80 4.06 4.51 4.46
N THR A 81 4.37 5.70 3.96
CA THR A 81 3.59 6.35 2.90
C THR A 81 3.53 5.49 1.63
N CYS A 82 4.68 4.94 1.20
CA CYS A 82 4.74 4.06 0.02
C CYS A 82 3.91 2.79 0.23
N LEU A 83 4.01 2.17 1.42
CA LEU A 83 3.27 0.96 1.79
C LEU A 83 1.75 1.22 1.87
N LEU A 84 1.32 2.30 2.53
CA LEU A 84 -0.08 2.68 2.62
C LEU A 84 -0.72 2.87 1.24
N TYR A 85 0.04 3.37 0.26
CA TYR A 85 -0.45 3.52 -1.11
C TYR A 85 -0.85 2.20 -1.76
N LEU A 86 -0.28 1.06 -1.34
CA LEU A 86 -0.66 -0.25 -1.91
C LEU A 86 -2.08 -0.68 -1.52
N SER A 87 -2.70 -0.02 -0.55
CA SER A 87 -4.08 -0.32 -0.15
C SER A 87 -5.13 -0.07 -1.26
N ILE A 88 -4.77 0.64 -2.34
CA ILE A 88 -5.64 0.80 -3.53
C ILE A 88 -5.79 -0.48 -4.34
N PHE A 89 -4.86 -1.42 -4.22
CA PHE A 89 -4.88 -2.65 -5.00
C PHE A 89 -5.73 -3.71 -4.28
N PRO A 90 -6.63 -4.42 -5.01
CA PRO A 90 -7.38 -5.52 -4.45
C PRO A 90 -6.48 -6.66 -3.93
N GLU A 91 -7.06 -7.53 -3.12
CA GLU A 91 -6.44 -8.79 -2.68
C GLU A 91 -5.89 -9.60 -3.87
N ASP A 92 -4.81 -10.33 -3.62
CA ASP A 92 -4.09 -11.16 -4.60
C ASP A 92 -3.48 -10.47 -5.84
N THR A 93 -3.65 -9.16 -5.99
CA THR A 93 -3.15 -8.40 -7.13
C THR A 93 -1.62 -8.49 -7.25
N VAL A 94 -1.15 -8.87 -8.43
CA VAL A 94 0.27 -8.77 -8.80
C VAL A 94 0.54 -7.34 -9.26
N ILE A 95 1.32 -6.60 -8.47
CA ILE A 95 1.62 -5.19 -8.68
C ILE A 95 2.98 -5.08 -9.36
N ASP A 96 2.98 -4.64 -10.62
CA ASP A 96 4.20 -4.38 -11.39
C ASP A 96 5.04 -3.27 -10.74
N ARG A 97 6.35 -3.52 -10.59
CA ARG A 97 7.30 -2.60 -9.94
C ARG A 97 7.38 -1.27 -10.67
N GLU A 98 7.46 -1.27 -12.00
CA GLU A 98 7.61 -0.02 -12.76
C GLU A 98 6.36 0.85 -12.66
N CYS A 99 5.18 0.23 -12.74
CA CYS A 99 3.90 0.89 -12.51
C CYS A 99 3.83 1.53 -11.11
N LEU A 100 4.16 0.77 -10.07
CA LEU A 100 4.11 1.24 -8.68
C LEU A 100 5.09 2.39 -8.42
N VAL A 101 6.33 2.25 -8.90
CA VAL A 101 7.36 3.29 -8.77
C VAL A 101 6.92 4.59 -9.45
N ARG A 102 6.38 4.52 -10.68
CA ARG A 102 5.89 5.71 -11.40
C ARG A 102 4.75 6.40 -10.64
N ARG A 103 3.86 5.64 -10.01
CA ARG A 103 2.77 6.19 -9.18
C ARG A 103 3.32 6.91 -7.95
N TRP A 104 4.24 6.31 -7.21
CA TRP A 104 4.84 6.96 -6.03
C TRP A 104 5.56 8.28 -6.40
N ILE A 105 6.24 8.30 -7.55
CA ILE A 105 6.88 9.51 -8.06
C ILE A 105 5.83 10.57 -8.46
N ALA A 106 4.75 10.18 -9.13
CA ALA A 106 3.68 11.07 -9.56
C ALA A 106 2.88 11.65 -8.37
N GLU A 107 2.62 10.85 -7.35
CA GLU A 107 2.09 11.28 -6.05
C GLU A 107 3.00 12.32 -5.37
N GLY A 108 4.30 12.23 -5.61
CA GLY A 108 5.32 13.06 -4.98
C GLY A 108 5.77 12.53 -3.62
N PHE A 109 5.64 11.21 -3.38
CA PHE A 109 6.20 10.57 -2.18
C PHE A 109 7.72 10.52 -2.19
N ILE A 110 8.31 10.60 -3.37
CA ILE A 110 9.72 10.40 -3.60
C ILE A 110 10.40 11.74 -3.86
N CYS A 111 11.37 12.06 -3.00
CA CYS A 111 12.26 13.20 -3.14
C CYS A 111 13.57 12.78 -3.81
N GLU A 112 14.23 13.72 -4.48
CA GLU A 112 15.60 13.49 -4.96
C GLU A 112 16.57 13.50 -3.80
N GLU A 113 17.50 12.55 -3.81
CA GLU A 113 18.59 12.46 -2.84
C GLU A 113 19.91 12.79 -3.54
N ARG A 114 20.92 13.23 -2.78
CA ARG A 114 22.21 13.62 -3.38
C ARG A 114 22.82 12.43 -4.12
N GLY A 115 22.92 12.54 -5.45
CA GLY A 115 23.49 11.50 -6.30
C GLY A 115 22.51 10.40 -6.72
N HIS A 116 21.23 10.49 -6.37
CA HIS A 116 20.20 9.52 -6.77
C HIS A 116 18.99 10.20 -7.39
N SER A 117 18.56 9.69 -8.54
CA SER A 117 17.32 10.09 -9.19
C SER A 117 16.09 9.61 -8.39
N LYS A 118 14.92 10.25 -8.60
CA LYS A 118 13.66 9.79 -8.00
C LYS A 118 13.34 8.34 -8.37
N GLN A 119 13.73 7.91 -9.57
CA GLN A 119 13.54 6.53 -10.01
C GLN A 119 14.32 5.56 -9.11
N GLU A 120 15.61 5.83 -8.89
CA GLU A 120 16.46 5.00 -8.04
C GLU A 120 15.98 4.99 -6.59
N VAL A 121 15.61 6.15 -6.04
CA VAL A 121 15.08 6.23 -4.66
C VAL A 121 13.79 5.43 -4.52
N ALA A 122 12.88 5.54 -5.49
CA ALA A 122 11.61 4.80 -5.48
C ALA A 122 11.81 3.28 -5.64
N GLU A 123 12.72 2.86 -6.51
CA GLU A 123 13.09 1.44 -6.65
C GLU A 123 13.71 0.89 -5.37
N ASN A 124 14.56 1.67 -4.70
CA ASN A 124 15.11 1.29 -3.40
C ASN A 124 14.00 1.11 -2.36
N HIS A 125 13.00 2.01 -2.32
CA HIS A 125 11.85 1.86 -1.43
C HIS A 125 11.06 0.57 -1.69
N PHE A 126 10.87 0.22 -2.97
CA PHE A 126 10.24 -1.06 -3.34
C PHE A 126 11.01 -2.26 -2.79
N TYR A 127 12.33 -2.30 -2.97
CA TYR A 127 13.17 -3.38 -2.45
C TYR A 127 13.27 -3.39 -0.93
N GLU A 128 13.26 -2.22 -0.28
CA GLU A 128 13.22 -2.15 1.18
C GLU A 128 11.93 -2.72 1.76
N LEU A 129 10.77 -2.49 1.12
CA LEU A 129 9.50 -3.11 1.52
C LEU A 129 9.56 -4.65 1.37
N ILE A 130 10.19 -5.17 0.32
CA ILE A 130 10.43 -6.62 0.14
C ILE A 130 11.36 -7.16 1.24
N ASN A 131 12.49 -6.49 1.47
CA ASN A 131 13.50 -6.91 2.45
C ASN A 131 12.95 -6.89 3.89
N LYS A 132 12.00 -5.99 4.17
CA LYS A 132 11.26 -5.92 5.43
C LYS A 132 10.04 -6.84 5.48
N SER A 133 9.82 -7.63 4.42
CA SER A 133 8.71 -8.56 4.28
C SER A 133 7.33 -7.91 4.40
N MET A 134 7.22 -6.63 4.05
CA MET A 134 5.95 -5.91 3.96
C MET A 134 5.17 -6.31 2.72
N VAL A 135 5.88 -6.69 1.66
CA VAL A 135 5.32 -7.19 0.41
C VAL A 135 6.10 -8.43 -0.02
N GLN A 136 5.43 -9.32 -0.73
CA GLN A 136 6.01 -10.55 -1.26
C GLN A 136 6.55 -10.29 -2.67
N PRO A 137 7.79 -10.69 -2.98
CA PRO A 137 8.33 -10.56 -4.32
C PRO A 137 7.62 -11.55 -5.27
N VAL A 138 7.34 -11.08 -6.49
CA VAL A 138 6.74 -11.87 -7.57
C VAL A 138 7.60 -11.68 -8.83
N GLU A 139 7.66 -12.71 -9.68
CA GLU A 139 8.42 -12.70 -10.94
C GLU A 139 9.89 -12.27 -10.74
N VAL A 140 10.63 -13.04 -9.92
CA VAL A 140 12.05 -12.79 -9.69
C VAL A 140 12.85 -13.18 -10.94
N GLY A 141 13.52 -12.20 -11.55
CA GLY A 141 14.35 -12.40 -12.72
C GLY A 141 15.65 -13.16 -12.41
N TYR A 142 16.37 -13.55 -13.47
CA TYR A 142 17.69 -14.18 -13.34
C TYR A 142 18.75 -13.29 -12.67
N ASP A 143 18.53 -11.98 -12.64
CA ASP A 143 19.33 -11.00 -11.92
C ASP A 143 19.01 -10.92 -10.41
N GLY A 144 18.10 -11.77 -9.93
CA GLY A 144 17.63 -11.80 -8.55
C GLY A 144 16.67 -10.66 -8.20
N LYS A 145 16.27 -9.83 -9.17
CA LYS A 145 15.38 -8.70 -8.94
C LYS A 145 13.93 -9.10 -9.15
N ALA A 146 13.09 -8.82 -8.15
CA ALA A 146 11.65 -8.92 -8.30
C ALA A 146 11.13 -7.87 -9.30
N ARG A 147 10.33 -8.32 -10.28
CA ARG A 147 9.67 -7.44 -11.26
C ARG A 147 8.29 -6.97 -10.79
N ALA A 148 7.69 -7.69 -9.85
CA ALA A 148 6.42 -7.35 -9.26
C ALA A 148 6.41 -7.68 -7.76
N CYS A 149 5.39 -7.23 -7.05
CA CYS A 149 5.11 -7.68 -5.69
C CYS A 149 3.63 -7.98 -5.49
N ARG A 150 3.31 -8.63 -4.37
CA ARG A 150 1.95 -8.83 -3.87
C ARG A 150 1.92 -8.47 -2.39
N VAL A 151 0.84 -7.84 -1.92
CA VAL A 151 0.62 -7.63 -0.49
C VAL A 151 -0.09 -8.87 0.05
N HIS A 152 0.41 -9.45 1.14
CA HIS A 152 -0.29 -10.54 1.82
C HIS A 152 -1.60 -10.02 2.43
N ASP A 153 -2.68 -10.79 2.37
CA ASP A 153 -4.04 -10.38 2.78
C ASP A 153 -4.11 -9.77 4.19
N MET A 154 -3.48 -10.40 5.20
CA MET A 154 -3.39 -9.85 6.55
C MET A 154 -2.64 -8.50 6.63
N MET A 155 -1.62 -8.31 5.78
CA MET A 155 -0.92 -7.02 5.67
C MET A 155 -1.78 -6.00 4.92
N LEU A 156 -2.52 -6.43 3.90
CA LEU A 156 -3.46 -5.59 3.15
C LEU A 156 -4.55 -5.05 4.10
N GLU A 157 -5.14 -5.91 4.92
CA GLU A 157 -6.12 -5.53 5.95
C GLU A 157 -5.55 -4.49 6.94
N LEU A 158 -4.31 -4.70 7.40
CA LEU A 158 -3.62 -3.73 8.26
C LEU A 158 -3.45 -2.37 7.57
N ILE A 159 -2.93 -2.34 6.34
CA ILE A 159 -2.65 -1.05 5.66
C ILE A 159 -3.92 -0.33 5.23
N ILE A 160 -5.02 -1.05 4.95
CA ILE A 160 -6.34 -0.47 4.74
C ILE A 160 -6.83 0.19 6.04
N SER A 161 -6.77 -0.53 7.17
CA SER A 161 -7.13 0.00 8.48
C SER A 161 -6.32 1.26 8.82
N LYS A 162 -4.99 1.24 8.62
CA LYS A 162 -4.14 2.41 8.83
C LYS A 162 -4.42 3.56 7.86
N SER A 163 -4.70 3.25 6.60
CA SER A 163 -5.09 4.26 5.61
C SER A 163 -6.39 4.97 5.99
N ILE A 164 -7.36 4.24 6.55
CA ILE A 164 -8.63 4.81 7.04
C ILE A 164 -8.39 5.67 8.29
N GLU A 165 -7.63 5.18 9.27
CA GLU A 165 -7.25 5.92 10.49
C GLU A 165 -6.58 7.26 10.18
N ASP A 166 -5.65 7.25 9.22
CA ASP A 166 -4.87 8.44 8.82
C ASP A 166 -5.57 9.29 7.74
N ASN A 167 -6.77 8.88 7.29
CA ASN A 167 -7.49 9.45 6.15
C ASN A 167 -6.56 9.64 4.91
N PHE A 168 -5.76 8.61 4.63
CA PHE A 168 -4.74 8.64 3.59
C PHE A 168 -5.30 8.40 2.18
N ILE A 169 -6.20 7.42 2.05
CA ILE A 169 -7.00 7.12 0.86
C ILE A 169 -8.47 7.00 1.28
N THR A 170 -9.35 7.61 0.48
CA THR A 170 -10.79 7.41 0.60
C THR A 170 -11.20 6.30 -0.36
N PHE A 171 -11.65 5.18 0.19
CA PHE A 171 -12.21 4.07 -0.55
C PHE A 171 -13.71 4.28 -0.74
N VAL A 172 -14.18 4.02 -1.95
CA VAL A 172 -15.59 4.20 -2.29
C VAL A 172 -16.08 3.00 -3.09
N SER A 173 -17.21 2.44 -2.64
CA SER A 173 -17.88 1.29 -3.25
C SER A 173 -19.38 1.32 -2.95
N HIS A 174 -20.14 0.45 -3.61
CA HIS A 174 -21.59 0.32 -3.42
C HIS A 174 -21.95 0.09 -1.94
N GLY A 175 -22.89 0.88 -1.42
CA GLY A 175 -23.39 0.74 -0.04
C GLY A 175 -22.42 1.20 1.07
N GLN A 176 -21.24 1.73 0.73
CA GLN A 176 -20.28 2.30 1.68
C GLN A 176 -19.97 3.75 1.28
N THR A 177 -20.75 4.69 1.80
CA THR A 177 -20.56 6.12 1.54
C THR A 177 -20.21 6.87 2.82
N ASP A 178 -18.96 6.74 3.26
CA ASP A 178 -18.40 7.61 4.31
C ASP A 178 -17.74 8.88 3.72
N VAL A 179 -18.08 9.20 2.47
CA VAL A 179 -17.54 10.32 1.69
C VAL A 179 -18.13 11.66 2.18
N ALA A 180 -19.42 11.67 2.53
CA ALA A 180 -20.19 12.89 2.84
C ALA A 180 -19.70 13.66 4.09
N ASN A 181 -18.89 13.04 4.95
CA ASN A 181 -18.35 13.68 6.16
C ASN A 181 -16.89 14.16 6.02
N ARG A 182 -16.28 14.02 4.83
CA ARG A 182 -14.83 14.23 4.64
C ARG A 182 -14.46 15.56 3.96
N HIS A 183 -15.35 16.55 4.00
CA HIS A 183 -15.23 17.91 3.43
C HIS A 183 -13.77 18.39 3.21
N GLY A 184 -13.28 18.35 1.97
CA GLY A 184 -11.95 18.88 1.57
C GLY A 184 -10.73 18.06 2.01
N LEU A 185 -10.92 16.93 2.69
CA LEU A 185 -9.86 16.06 3.19
C LEU A 185 -9.48 14.93 2.22
N ILE A 186 -10.24 14.74 1.13
CA ILE A 186 -10.01 13.68 0.16
C ILE A 186 -8.84 14.07 -0.76
N ARG A 187 -7.66 13.49 -0.51
CA ARG A 187 -6.49 13.68 -1.38
C ARG A 187 -6.30 12.56 -2.39
N ARG A 188 -6.77 11.36 -2.08
CA ARG A 188 -6.66 10.16 -2.93
C ARG A 188 -7.97 9.42 -2.88
N LEU A 189 -8.56 9.20 -4.05
CA LEU A 189 -9.84 8.57 -4.22
C LEU A 189 -9.64 7.24 -4.96
N SER A 190 -10.03 6.14 -4.32
CA SER A 190 -10.07 4.81 -4.94
C SER A 190 -11.51 4.35 -5.07
N ILE A 191 -11.95 4.13 -6.30
CA ILE A 191 -13.32 3.74 -6.64
C ILE A 191 -13.29 2.29 -7.13
N HIS A 192 -13.84 1.37 -6.35
CA HIS A 192 -13.86 -0.05 -6.70
C HIS A 192 -15.13 -0.43 -7.49
N HIS A 193 -16.23 0.26 -7.21
CA HIS A 193 -17.48 0.11 -7.94
C HIS A 193 -18.21 1.46 -7.95
N ILE A 194 -18.76 1.84 -9.10
CA ILE A 194 -19.57 3.06 -9.22
C ILE A 194 -20.94 2.73 -9.80
N ASP A 195 -21.96 3.34 -9.21
CA ASP A 195 -23.33 3.36 -9.66
C ASP A 195 -23.86 4.81 -9.66
N GLN A 196 -25.12 4.97 -10.04
CA GLN A 196 -25.75 6.29 -10.15
C GLN A 196 -25.93 6.98 -8.79
N GLU A 197 -26.14 6.22 -7.71
CA GLU A 197 -26.28 6.78 -6.37
C GLU A 197 -24.95 7.38 -5.92
N LEU A 198 -23.87 6.60 -6.03
CA LEU A 198 -22.55 7.05 -5.63
C LEU A 198 -22.06 8.22 -6.49
N ALA A 199 -22.33 8.19 -7.79
CA ALA A 199 -22.03 9.29 -8.68
C ALA A 199 -22.70 10.59 -8.25
N SER A 200 -23.96 10.51 -7.80
CA SER A 200 -24.68 11.67 -7.29
C SER A 200 -24.05 12.23 -6.01
N VAL A 201 -23.52 11.37 -5.14
CA VAL A 201 -22.78 11.79 -3.94
C VAL A 201 -21.49 12.49 -4.35
N LEU A 202 -20.67 11.87 -5.20
CA LEU A 202 -19.40 12.44 -5.65
C LEU A 202 -19.56 13.74 -6.44
N ALA A 203 -20.66 13.90 -7.17
CA ALA A 203 -20.96 15.14 -7.90
C ALA A 203 -21.27 16.34 -7.00
N ASN A 204 -21.67 16.09 -5.75
CA ASN A 204 -21.93 17.13 -4.75
C ASN A 204 -20.69 17.46 -3.90
N GLU A 205 -19.61 16.70 -4.03
CA GLU A 205 -18.36 16.91 -3.31
C GLU A 205 -17.41 17.82 -4.08
N ASP A 206 -16.63 18.63 -3.36
CA ASP A 206 -15.53 19.37 -3.96
C ASP A 206 -14.32 18.45 -4.16
N LEU A 207 -14.12 18.01 -5.39
CA LEU A 207 -13.03 17.14 -5.80
C LEU A 207 -11.82 17.90 -6.39
N SER A 208 -11.84 19.24 -6.38
CA SER A 208 -10.76 20.07 -6.95
C SER A 208 -9.40 19.83 -6.29
N HIS A 209 -9.42 19.35 -5.04
CA HIS A 209 -8.25 19.09 -4.20
C HIS A 209 -7.69 17.66 -4.31
N VAL A 210 -8.40 16.76 -5.00
CA VAL A 210 -8.01 15.37 -5.19
C VAL A 210 -6.79 15.32 -6.10
N ARG A 211 -5.76 14.59 -5.66
CA ARG A 211 -4.49 14.43 -6.39
C ARG A 211 -4.37 13.08 -7.08
N SER A 212 -5.19 12.11 -6.67
CA SER A 212 -5.15 10.74 -7.17
C SER A 212 -6.56 10.22 -7.34
N LEU A 213 -6.87 9.73 -8.53
CA LEU A 213 -8.09 9.02 -8.85
C LEU A 213 -7.71 7.67 -9.46
N THR A 214 -8.05 6.60 -8.75
CA THR A 214 -7.90 5.22 -9.25
C THR A 214 -9.28 4.59 -9.31
N VAL A 215 -9.62 4.02 -10.46
CA VAL A 215 -10.90 3.33 -10.68
C VAL A 215 -10.60 1.91 -11.10
N THR A 216 -11.04 0.96 -10.28
CA THR A 216 -10.78 -0.45 -10.51
C THR A 216 -11.95 -1.08 -11.27
N ALA A 217 -11.69 -1.54 -12.49
CA ALA A 217 -12.54 -2.47 -13.25
C ALA A 217 -14.07 -2.19 -13.17
N SER A 218 -14.48 -0.94 -13.34
CA SER A 218 -15.90 -0.58 -13.37
C SER A 218 -16.50 -0.79 -14.76
N ALA A 219 -17.68 -1.42 -14.82
CA ALA A 219 -18.51 -1.51 -16.03
C ALA A 219 -19.38 -0.25 -16.26
N CYS A 220 -19.41 0.67 -15.28
CA CYS A 220 -20.35 1.78 -15.20
C CYS A 220 -19.63 3.13 -15.21
N ILE A 221 -18.56 3.23 -15.99
CA ILE A 221 -17.65 4.38 -15.95
C ILE A 221 -18.31 5.72 -16.34
N LYS A 222 -19.38 5.68 -17.14
CA LYS A 222 -20.19 6.86 -17.49
C LYS A 222 -20.71 7.67 -16.31
N TYR A 223 -20.80 7.06 -15.12
CA TYR A 223 -21.26 7.73 -13.91
C TYR A 223 -20.13 8.41 -13.13
N LEU A 224 -18.87 8.26 -13.53
CA LEU A 224 -17.78 8.98 -12.88
C LEU A 224 -17.96 10.51 -13.03
N PRO A 225 -17.59 11.29 -12.01
CA PRO A 225 -17.54 12.74 -12.14
C PRO A 225 -16.62 13.18 -13.29
N SER A 226 -16.93 14.34 -13.88
CA SER A 226 -16.11 14.92 -14.95
C SER A 226 -14.70 15.25 -14.47
N LEU A 227 -13.70 15.00 -15.32
CA LEU A 227 -12.30 15.35 -15.05
C LEU A 227 -12.09 16.85 -14.81
N VAL A 228 -12.98 17.71 -15.32
CA VAL A 228 -12.93 19.17 -15.07
C VAL A 228 -12.95 19.50 -13.58
N GLY A 229 -13.61 18.67 -12.75
CA GLY A 229 -13.68 18.86 -11.30
C GLY A 229 -12.40 18.50 -10.55
N PHE A 230 -11.36 17.97 -11.19
CA PHE A 230 -10.15 17.46 -10.55
C PHE A 230 -8.91 18.34 -10.82
N GLU A 231 -8.95 19.62 -10.47
CA GLU A 231 -7.90 20.60 -10.81
C GLU A 231 -6.49 20.26 -10.29
N ALA A 232 -6.38 19.53 -9.17
CA ALA A 232 -5.11 19.16 -8.56
C ALA A 232 -4.60 17.75 -8.94
N LEU A 233 -5.24 17.07 -9.91
CA LEU A 233 -4.97 15.68 -10.22
C LEU A 233 -3.55 15.46 -10.73
N ARG A 234 -2.84 14.49 -10.15
CA ARG A 234 -1.49 14.06 -10.52
C ARG A 234 -1.45 12.63 -11.02
N VAL A 235 -2.34 11.79 -10.50
CA VAL A 235 -2.46 10.37 -10.87
C VAL A 235 -3.89 10.12 -11.30
N LEU A 236 -4.05 9.68 -12.55
CA LEU A 236 -5.30 9.19 -13.10
C LEU A 236 -5.09 7.76 -13.58
N ASP A 237 -5.86 6.83 -13.03
CA ASP A 237 -5.78 5.42 -13.40
C ASP A 237 -7.15 4.81 -13.62
N PHE A 238 -7.39 4.42 -14.88
CA PHE A 238 -8.56 3.68 -15.33
C PHE A 238 -8.18 2.27 -15.80
N GLN A 239 -7.05 1.72 -15.34
CA GLN A 239 -6.60 0.40 -15.76
C GLN A 239 -7.70 -0.66 -15.61
N GLY A 240 -7.95 -1.39 -16.70
CA GLY A 240 -8.95 -2.46 -16.76
C GLY A 240 -10.42 -2.00 -16.71
N CYS A 241 -10.70 -0.69 -16.74
CA CYS A 241 -12.07 -0.21 -16.91
C CYS A 241 -12.61 -0.54 -18.31
N GLN A 242 -13.90 -0.86 -18.38
CA GLN A 242 -14.60 -1.18 -19.62
C GLN A 242 -15.58 -0.07 -19.99
N ASN A 243 -16.03 -0.03 -21.24
CA ASN A 243 -16.94 0.97 -21.78
C ASN A 243 -16.38 2.39 -21.66
N MET A 244 -15.07 2.57 -21.82
CA MET A 244 -14.42 3.89 -21.76
C MET A 244 -14.98 4.87 -22.79
N GLN A 245 -15.55 4.37 -23.90
CA GLN A 245 -16.23 5.19 -24.91
C GLN A 245 -17.47 5.91 -24.36
N GLU A 246 -18.05 5.42 -23.27
CA GLU A 246 -19.17 6.08 -22.58
C GLU A 246 -18.73 7.17 -21.59
N TYR A 247 -17.44 7.24 -21.26
CA TYR A 247 -16.92 8.26 -20.34
C TYR A 247 -16.50 9.53 -21.08
N ASP A 248 -16.94 10.68 -20.57
CA ASP A 248 -16.53 11.97 -21.12
C ASP A 248 -15.13 12.36 -20.62
N MET A 249 -14.14 12.19 -21.49
CA MET A 249 -12.74 12.57 -21.24
C MET A 249 -12.48 14.08 -21.36
N ASN A 250 -13.52 14.90 -21.58
CA ASN A 250 -13.39 16.36 -21.57
C ASN A 250 -12.74 16.87 -20.28
N GLY A 251 -11.81 17.83 -20.44
CA GLY A 251 -11.08 18.42 -19.32
C GLY A 251 -9.76 17.73 -19.00
N ILE A 252 -9.43 16.58 -19.62
CA ILE A 252 -8.10 15.98 -19.48
C ILE A 252 -6.98 16.93 -19.92
N ASP A 253 -7.25 17.75 -20.94
CA ASP A 253 -6.36 18.81 -21.44
C ASP A 253 -6.09 19.92 -20.41
N LYS A 254 -6.94 20.04 -19.38
CA LYS A 254 -6.84 21.02 -18.31
C LYS A 254 -6.14 20.47 -17.06
N LEU A 255 -5.80 19.18 -17.02
CA LEU A 255 -5.10 18.55 -15.90
C LEU A 255 -3.59 18.84 -15.94
N PHE A 256 -3.21 20.09 -15.76
CA PHE A 256 -1.82 20.55 -15.86
C PHE A 256 -0.86 19.91 -14.83
N GLN A 257 -1.40 19.36 -13.74
CA GLN A 257 -0.62 18.65 -12.71
C GLN A 257 -0.47 17.15 -12.96
N LEU A 258 -1.12 16.61 -14.01
CA LEU A 258 -1.12 15.18 -14.29
C LEU A 258 0.30 14.70 -14.62
N LYS A 259 0.76 13.70 -13.88
CA LYS A 259 2.10 13.09 -14.00
C LYS A 259 2.05 11.60 -14.31
N TYR A 260 0.90 10.97 -14.06
CA TYR A 260 0.65 9.57 -14.36
C TYR A 260 -0.76 9.42 -14.92
N LEU A 261 -0.84 8.82 -16.11
CA LEU A 261 -2.07 8.42 -16.77
C LEU A 261 -1.97 6.94 -17.13
N SER A 262 -2.96 6.16 -16.73
CA SER A 262 -3.06 4.76 -17.10
C SER A 262 -4.43 4.45 -17.67
N LEU A 263 -4.41 4.01 -18.93
CA LEU A 263 -5.55 3.51 -19.71
C LEU A 263 -5.28 2.06 -20.13
N ARG A 264 -4.42 1.35 -19.40
CA ARG A 264 -3.97 0.01 -19.80
C ARG A 264 -5.14 -0.97 -19.69
N GLY A 265 -5.35 -1.78 -20.74
CA GLY A 265 -6.39 -2.81 -20.74
C GLY A 265 -7.80 -2.26 -20.76
N THR A 266 -7.98 -1.01 -21.21
CA THR A 266 -9.30 -0.45 -21.54
C THR A 266 -9.66 -0.70 -23.00
N ASP A 267 -10.93 -0.49 -23.35
CA ASP A 267 -11.50 -0.62 -24.70
C ASP A 267 -11.47 0.68 -25.52
N MET A 268 -10.48 1.54 -25.25
CA MET A 268 -10.23 2.80 -25.98
C MET A 268 -9.48 2.60 -27.30
#